data_AF-R1FTL1-F1
#
_entry.id   AF-R1FTL1-F1
#
_cell.length_a   1.000
_cell.length_b   1.000
_cell.length_c   1.000
_cell.angle_alpha   90.00
_cell.angle_beta   90.00
_cell.angle_gamma   90.00
#
_symmetry.space_group_name_H-M   'P 1'
#
loop_
_entity.id
_entity.type
_entity.pdbx_description
1 polymer ?
#
loop_
_entity_poly.entity_id
_entity_poly.type
_entity_poly.pdbx_seq_one_letter_code
_entity_poly.pdbx_strand_id
1 'polypeptide(L)'
;MAEAESDDSRHRAKVYCLNSNGQWDDRGTGHAAVQYSPEDEAAFVVVVSEDDGSQVLLQARVHMEDIYQRQQGAALSCRRRRTLPLCTDRVPSACAAETIVSWNEPETGVDYALSFQDAEGCTDLWEQICSLQGREPDGAGGTSDAEGASSTAGSAGADTALQLPAAELRNVAAIADLLSEVPPFRRARLVELLLQSDYVPQLIAFSNNMQIVSSLANDETFLQSLRDKLADPSLSSEALHDALRLLQELTTIAKQLQLYNRSTFYRKFVLLASTQHEPALLRTCILSQRPGYELCHALIGVLVSPGGTGEKPQASEVLRALLDPDAMEGRERDEFLNLFYDEFVDKIAQPVAGKVSAGTGPLNGPTNGTSGARGGEGGAGSAEGDDPAEEAAGDVLSARQHVCELLCFFVTRHTYRIKYFILRNNVLCRVLRLAKVRDKGLVLAAIRFFRTCIGLKDEFYNRYIVKNRCFEPVVAQLLANLGRDNLVHSAILELLEFVRRENVRSLVAHLADAYGERFRTLKHVEPDNTQTLCKPRAAPTVNVVSHYRSPWLHQSCFVVRTRAALRRFLNARNPL
;
A
#
# COMPACT_ATOMS: atom_id res chain seq x y z
N MET A 1 -28.82 -21.41 -44.59
CA MET A 1 -29.07 -21.40 -43.14
C MET A 1 -29.83 -22.66 -42.83
N ALA A 2 -29.22 -23.57 -42.08
CA ALA A 2 -29.89 -24.75 -41.58
C ALA A 2 -30.94 -24.30 -40.56
N GLU A 3 -32.18 -24.77 -40.73
CA GLU A 3 -33.26 -24.61 -39.76
C GLU A 3 -32.86 -25.35 -38.48
N ALA A 4 -32.92 -24.66 -37.34
CA ALA A 4 -32.73 -25.25 -36.02
C ALA A 4 -33.99 -26.08 -35.71
N GLU A 5 -33.86 -27.40 -35.65
CA GLU A 5 -34.87 -28.26 -35.02
C GLU A 5 -35.03 -27.83 -33.56
N SER A 6 -36.28 -27.62 -33.12
CA SER A 6 -36.64 -26.99 -31.86
C SER A 6 -36.34 -27.87 -30.64
N ASP A 7 -35.82 -27.23 -29.59
CA ASP A 7 -35.53 -27.73 -28.23
C ASP A 7 -36.79 -28.22 -27.44
N ASP A 8 -37.95 -28.25 -28.09
CA ASP A 8 -39.27 -28.45 -27.46
C ASP A 8 -39.47 -29.90 -26.97
N SER A 9 -38.86 -30.87 -27.66
CA SER A 9 -39.07 -32.29 -27.30
C SER A 9 -38.47 -32.71 -25.95
N ARG A 10 -37.51 -31.94 -25.40
CA ARG A 10 -36.79 -32.27 -24.17
C ARG A 10 -37.67 -32.09 -22.92
N HIS A 11 -38.50 -31.05 -22.89
CA HIS A 11 -39.37 -30.71 -21.75
C HIS A 11 -40.78 -31.29 -21.87
N ARG A 12 -41.00 -32.16 -22.86
CA ARG A 12 -42.29 -32.80 -23.12
C ARG A 12 -42.62 -33.83 -22.03
N ALA A 13 -43.71 -33.60 -21.31
CA ALA A 13 -44.15 -34.43 -20.19
C ALA A 13 -45.66 -34.66 -20.21
N LYS A 14 -46.07 -35.80 -19.63
CA LYS A 14 -47.47 -36.11 -19.33
C LYS A 14 -47.80 -35.73 -17.90
N VAL A 15 -48.95 -35.07 -17.72
CA VAL A 15 -49.46 -34.68 -16.40
C VAL A 15 -50.42 -35.74 -15.91
N TYR A 16 -50.18 -36.26 -14.70
CA TYR A 16 -51.08 -37.19 -14.01
C TYR A 16 -51.57 -36.60 -12.69
N CYS A 17 -52.82 -36.87 -12.35
CA CYS A 17 -53.36 -36.62 -11.00
C CYS A 17 -53.96 -37.90 -10.42
N LEU A 18 -53.76 -38.14 -9.13
CA LEU A 18 -54.38 -39.29 -8.45
C LEU A 18 -55.84 -38.98 -8.10
N ASN A 19 -56.76 -39.83 -8.51
CA ASN A 19 -58.19 -39.68 -8.22
C ASN A 19 -58.60 -40.39 -6.91
N SER A 20 -59.84 -40.15 -6.48
CA SER A 20 -60.38 -40.73 -5.23
C SER A 20 -60.49 -42.26 -5.22
N ASN A 21 -60.40 -42.90 -6.39
CA ASN A 21 -60.39 -44.36 -6.52
C ASN A 21 -58.97 -44.95 -6.45
N GLY A 22 -57.94 -44.11 -6.23
CA GLY A 22 -56.54 -44.51 -6.19
C GLY A 22 -55.94 -44.81 -7.56
N GLN A 23 -56.52 -44.27 -8.64
CA GLN A 23 -56.02 -44.42 -10.02
C GLN A 23 -55.44 -43.09 -10.53
N TRP A 24 -54.40 -43.16 -11.35
CA TRP A 24 -53.80 -41.99 -11.99
C TRP A 24 -54.56 -41.62 -13.26
N ASP A 25 -55.17 -40.44 -13.26
CA ASP A 25 -55.86 -39.86 -14.41
C ASP A 25 -54.87 -39.05 -15.28
N ASP A 26 -54.83 -39.34 -16.58
CA ASP A 26 -54.03 -38.59 -17.57
C ASP A 26 -54.73 -37.25 -17.88
N ARG A 27 -54.07 -36.13 -17.56
CA ARG A 27 -54.56 -34.76 -17.78
C ARG A 27 -54.14 -34.18 -19.13
N GLY A 28 -53.29 -34.86 -19.89
CA GLY A 28 -52.79 -34.42 -21.17
C GLY A 28 -51.26 -34.39 -21.24
N THR A 29 -50.77 -34.12 -22.45
CA THR A 29 -49.34 -34.01 -22.74
C THR A 29 -49.00 -32.57 -23.09
N GLY A 30 -47.87 -32.08 -22.59
CA GLY A 30 -47.45 -30.69 -22.78
C GLY A 30 -45.99 -30.46 -22.43
N HIS A 31 -45.58 -29.20 -22.44
CA HIS A 31 -44.22 -28.77 -22.13
C HIS A 31 -44.14 -28.21 -20.71
N ALA A 32 -43.29 -28.81 -19.87
CA ALA A 32 -43.13 -28.46 -18.46
C ALA A 32 -42.00 -27.45 -18.25
N ALA A 33 -42.24 -26.43 -17.43
CA ALA A 33 -41.23 -25.43 -17.04
C ALA A 33 -41.50 -24.89 -15.63
N VAL A 34 -40.46 -24.40 -14.96
CA VAL A 34 -40.61 -23.57 -13.75
C VAL A 34 -40.67 -22.10 -14.16
N GLN A 35 -41.75 -21.39 -13.78
CA GLN A 35 -41.96 -19.98 -14.10
C GLN A 35 -42.16 -19.16 -12.83
N TYR A 36 -41.53 -17.98 -12.78
CA TYR A 36 -41.71 -17.04 -11.68
C TYR A 36 -42.80 -16.02 -12.03
N SER A 37 -43.78 -15.86 -11.13
CA SER A 37 -44.80 -14.80 -11.20
C SER A 37 -44.37 -13.62 -10.32
N PRO A 38 -44.08 -12.44 -10.90
CA PRO A 38 -43.82 -11.23 -10.13
C PRO A 38 -45.04 -10.75 -9.35
N GLU A 39 -46.25 -11.02 -9.84
CA GLU A 39 -47.50 -10.60 -9.19
C GLU A 39 -47.79 -11.41 -7.92
N ASP A 40 -47.49 -12.71 -7.94
CA ASP A 40 -47.71 -13.62 -6.80
C ASP A 40 -46.47 -13.77 -5.90
N GLU A 41 -45.36 -13.14 -6.28
CA GLU A 41 -44.03 -13.29 -5.66
C GLU A 41 -43.61 -14.77 -5.44
N ALA A 42 -43.99 -15.66 -6.37
CA ALA A 42 -43.85 -17.10 -6.22
C ALA A 42 -43.43 -17.78 -7.53
N ALA A 43 -42.76 -18.92 -7.41
CA ALA A 43 -42.45 -19.81 -8.53
C ALA A 43 -43.51 -20.89 -8.68
N PHE A 44 -43.78 -21.29 -9.92
CA PHE A 44 -44.78 -22.29 -10.28
C PHE A 44 -44.20 -23.31 -11.26
N VAL A 45 -44.56 -24.59 -11.08
CA VAL A 45 -44.43 -25.60 -12.12
C VAL A 45 -45.62 -25.44 -13.06
N VAL A 46 -45.34 -25.11 -14.31
CA VAL A 46 -46.34 -24.86 -15.36
C VAL A 46 -46.18 -25.89 -16.47
N VAL A 47 -47.29 -26.50 -16.89
CA VAL A 47 -47.31 -27.37 -18.08
C VAL A 47 -48.31 -26.82 -19.08
N VAL A 48 -47.82 -26.47 -20.28
CA VAL A 48 -48.63 -25.94 -21.38
C VAL A 48 -48.92 -27.04 -22.39
N SER A 49 -50.18 -27.22 -22.78
CA SER A 49 -50.65 -28.26 -23.69
C SER A 49 -49.93 -28.22 -25.04
N GLU A 50 -49.58 -29.39 -25.60
CA GLU A 50 -48.98 -29.47 -26.94
C GLU A 50 -50.02 -29.33 -28.06
N ASP A 51 -51.28 -29.71 -27.81
CA ASP A 51 -52.36 -29.67 -28.79
C ASP A 51 -52.92 -28.25 -28.97
N ASP A 52 -52.93 -27.47 -27.88
CA ASP A 52 -53.37 -26.07 -27.82
C ASP A 52 -52.36 -25.30 -26.96
N GLY A 53 -51.30 -24.78 -27.60
CA GLY A 53 -50.15 -24.11 -26.96
C GLY A 53 -50.46 -22.87 -26.11
N SER A 54 -51.74 -22.59 -25.85
CA SER A 54 -52.24 -21.57 -24.93
C SER A 54 -52.92 -22.14 -23.67
N GLN A 55 -53.31 -23.42 -23.69
CA GLN A 55 -54.00 -24.08 -22.59
C GLN A 55 -53.00 -24.56 -21.53
N VAL A 56 -53.17 -24.10 -20.30
CA VAL A 56 -52.38 -24.56 -19.15
C VAL A 56 -53.00 -25.85 -18.60
N LEU A 57 -52.27 -26.95 -18.66
CA LEU A 57 -52.67 -28.26 -18.13
C LEU A 57 -52.40 -28.38 -16.62
N LEU A 58 -51.34 -27.72 -16.14
CA LEU A 58 -50.95 -27.66 -14.74
C LEU A 58 -50.33 -26.31 -14.43
N GLN A 59 -50.72 -25.73 -13.30
CA GLN A 59 -50.03 -24.61 -12.66
C GLN A 59 -50.04 -24.89 -11.16
N ALA A 60 -48.91 -25.36 -10.63
CA ALA A 60 -48.75 -25.72 -9.23
C ALA A 60 -47.65 -24.88 -8.60
N ARG A 61 -47.88 -24.36 -7.40
CA ARG A 61 -46.89 -23.55 -6.68
C ARG A 61 -45.68 -24.43 -6.31
N VAL A 62 -44.48 -23.90 -6.46
CA VAL A 62 -43.27 -24.55 -5.93
C VAL A 62 -43.21 -24.30 -4.43
N HIS A 63 -43.35 -25.35 -3.63
CA HIS A 63 -43.31 -25.29 -2.16
C HIS A 63 -41.88 -25.44 -1.64
N MET A 64 -41.60 -24.88 -0.46
CA MET A 64 -40.25 -24.92 0.14
C MET A 64 -40.03 -26.22 0.93
N GLU A 65 -41.11 -26.89 1.35
CA GLU A 65 -41.07 -28.20 1.99
C GLU A 65 -40.60 -29.29 1.00
N ASP A 66 -39.91 -30.30 1.53
CA ASP A 66 -39.42 -31.43 0.74
C ASP A 66 -40.58 -32.41 0.42
N ILE A 67 -41.47 -31.99 -0.48
CA ILE A 67 -42.65 -32.75 -0.92
C ILE A 67 -42.46 -33.42 -2.28
N TYR A 68 -41.37 -33.09 -2.99
CA TYR A 68 -41.11 -33.57 -4.36
C TYR A 68 -40.24 -34.83 -4.33
N GLN A 69 -40.63 -35.84 -5.11
CA GLN A 69 -39.92 -37.10 -5.26
C GLN A 69 -39.59 -37.35 -6.73
N ARG A 70 -38.37 -37.80 -7.02
CA ARG A 70 -37.93 -38.24 -8.35
C ARG A 70 -37.89 -39.77 -8.42
N GLN A 71 -38.43 -40.37 -9.49
CA GLN A 71 -38.60 -41.83 -9.60
C GLN A 71 -38.29 -42.36 -11.01
N GLN A 72 -37.94 -43.65 -11.11
CA GLN A 72 -37.74 -44.36 -12.38
C GLN A 72 -39.08 -44.74 -13.04
N GLY A 73 -39.27 -44.39 -14.31
CA GLY A 73 -40.42 -44.82 -15.09
C GLY A 73 -40.31 -46.28 -15.55
N ALA A 74 -41.43 -47.01 -15.57
CA ALA A 74 -41.49 -48.35 -16.16
C ALA A 74 -41.32 -48.25 -17.68
N ALA A 75 -40.17 -48.67 -18.20
CA ALA A 75 -39.87 -48.66 -19.63
C ALA A 75 -40.93 -49.42 -20.44
N LEU A 76 -41.80 -48.70 -21.16
CA LEU A 76 -42.74 -49.28 -22.11
C LEU A 76 -41.96 -49.86 -23.29
N SER A 77 -41.96 -51.19 -23.37
CA SER A 77 -41.43 -52.04 -24.43
C SER A 77 -41.70 -51.48 -25.84
N CYS A 78 -40.65 -51.03 -26.52
CA CYS A 78 -40.67 -50.85 -27.97
C CYS A 78 -40.29 -52.18 -28.66
N ARG A 79 -41.23 -52.78 -29.40
CA ARG A 79 -41.05 -54.07 -30.10
C ARG A 79 -40.45 -53.88 -31.51
N ARG A 80 -39.48 -54.77 -31.82
CA ARG A 80 -38.92 -55.21 -33.13
C ARG A 80 -37.82 -54.32 -33.74
N ARG A 81 -36.72 -54.84 -34.32
CA ARG A 81 -36.54 -56.07 -35.13
C ARG A 81 -35.15 -56.71 -34.92
N ARG A 82 -35.12 -58.05 -34.94
CA ARG A 82 -33.92 -58.91 -35.00
C ARG A 82 -33.27 -58.88 -36.39
N THR A 83 -31.94 -58.71 -36.44
CA THR A 83 -31.00 -59.51 -37.25
C THR A 83 -29.59 -59.42 -36.61
N LEU A 84 -28.94 -60.59 -36.46
CA LEU A 84 -27.69 -60.98 -35.78
C LEU A 84 -26.38 -60.46 -36.44
N PRO A 85 -25.14 -60.76 -35.96
CA PRO A 85 -24.66 -61.17 -34.61
C PRO A 85 -23.32 -60.49 -34.14
N LEU A 86 -22.89 -60.89 -32.94
CA LEU A 86 -21.53 -60.85 -32.33
C LEU A 86 -21.07 -59.57 -31.63
N CYS A 87 -21.10 -59.68 -30.31
CA CYS A 87 -20.49 -58.83 -29.31
C CYS A 87 -18.96 -58.87 -29.38
N THR A 88 -18.32 -57.71 -29.23
CA THR A 88 -17.33 -57.46 -28.17
C THR A 88 -17.38 -55.97 -27.87
N ASP A 89 -18.03 -55.59 -26.79
CA ASP A 89 -17.50 -54.61 -25.84
C ASP A 89 -18.46 -54.53 -24.65
N ARG A 90 -17.87 -54.41 -23.45
CA ARG A 90 -18.58 -54.25 -22.19
C ARG A 90 -19.48 -53.01 -22.27
N VAL A 91 -20.78 -53.23 -22.43
CA VAL A 91 -21.80 -52.19 -22.26
C VAL A 91 -21.82 -51.82 -20.76
N PRO A 92 -21.64 -50.54 -20.39
CA PRO A 92 -21.88 -50.10 -19.02
C PRO A 92 -23.33 -50.41 -18.65
N SER A 93 -23.55 -50.88 -17.42
CA SER A 93 -24.87 -51.06 -16.82
C SER A 93 -25.80 -49.93 -17.26
N ALA A 94 -26.91 -50.27 -17.94
CA ALA A 94 -27.92 -49.30 -18.29
C ALA A 94 -28.42 -48.63 -17.01
N CYS A 95 -27.93 -47.42 -16.72
CA CYS A 95 -28.44 -46.58 -15.66
C CYS A 95 -29.92 -46.35 -15.96
N ALA A 96 -30.81 -46.85 -15.10
CA ALA A 96 -32.22 -46.59 -15.23
C ALA A 96 -32.45 -45.09 -14.99
N ALA A 97 -32.75 -44.35 -16.04
CA ALA A 97 -32.92 -42.91 -15.97
C ALA A 97 -34.25 -42.57 -15.28
N GLU A 98 -34.22 -41.64 -14.34
CA GLU A 98 -35.40 -41.19 -13.60
C GLU A 98 -36.17 -40.16 -14.43
N THR A 99 -37.41 -40.49 -14.78
CA THR A 99 -38.23 -39.71 -15.73
C THR A 99 -39.52 -39.19 -15.10
N ILE A 100 -39.70 -39.33 -13.79
CA ILE A 100 -40.93 -38.96 -13.09
C ILE A 100 -40.60 -38.03 -11.92
N VAL A 101 -41.32 -36.91 -11.82
CA VAL A 101 -41.36 -36.03 -10.65
C VAL A 101 -42.77 -36.03 -10.08
N SER A 102 -42.95 -36.37 -8.80
CA SER A 102 -44.26 -36.44 -8.14
C SER A 102 -44.28 -35.74 -6.80
N TRP A 103 -45.42 -35.15 -6.42
CA TRP A 103 -45.61 -34.50 -5.12
C TRP A 103 -47.08 -34.56 -4.70
N ASN A 104 -47.33 -34.42 -3.39
CA ASN A 104 -48.67 -34.19 -2.83
C ASN A 104 -48.87 -32.68 -2.66
N GLU A 105 -49.87 -32.10 -3.32
CA GLU A 105 -50.16 -30.67 -3.23
C GLU A 105 -50.79 -30.31 -1.88
N PRO A 106 -50.11 -29.57 -0.98
CA PRO A 106 -50.58 -29.37 0.40
C PRO A 106 -51.90 -28.62 0.51
N GLU A 107 -52.17 -27.68 -0.41
CA GLU A 107 -53.38 -26.86 -0.38
C GLU A 107 -54.64 -27.65 -0.77
N THR A 108 -54.49 -28.62 -1.66
CA THR A 108 -55.63 -29.37 -2.24
C THR A 108 -55.66 -30.83 -1.83
N GLY A 109 -54.55 -31.36 -1.31
CA GLY A 109 -54.34 -32.78 -1.00
C GLY A 109 -54.20 -33.68 -2.21
N VAL A 110 -54.15 -33.13 -3.43
CA VAL A 110 -54.09 -33.89 -4.69
C VAL A 110 -52.65 -34.32 -4.98
N ASP A 111 -52.44 -35.60 -5.29
CA ASP A 111 -51.14 -36.07 -5.78
C ASP A 111 -50.99 -35.81 -7.28
N TYR A 112 -49.91 -35.12 -7.64
CA TYR A 112 -49.51 -34.88 -9.02
C TYR A 112 -48.26 -35.67 -9.38
N ALA A 113 -48.18 -36.08 -10.65
CA ALA A 113 -46.96 -36.65 -11.22
C ALA A 113 -46.74 -36.13 -12.65
N LEU A 114 -45.50 -35.74 -12.95
CA LEU A 114 -45.03 -35.40 -14.28
C LEU A 114 -44.15 -36.52 -14.80
N SER A 115 -44.58 -37.18 -15.88
CA SER A 115 -43.80 -38.20 -16.57
C SER A 115 -43.19 -37.63 -17.83
N PHE A 116 -41.88 -37.41 -17.79
CA PHE A 116 -41.11 -36.87 -18.91
C PHE A 116 -40.84 -37.93 -19.98
N GLN A 117 -40.83 -37.49 -21.24
CA GLN A 117 -40.37 -38.32 -22.35
C GLN A 117 -38.85 -38.48 -22.35
N ASP A 118 -38.12 -37.42 -21.94
CA ASP A 118 -36.66 -37.40 -21.83
C ASP A 118 -36.24 -37.28 -20.36
N ALA A 119 -35.24 -38.07 -19.97
CA ALA A 119 -34.67 -38.01 -18.63
C ALA A 119 -33.88 -36.72 -18.38
N GLU A 120 -33.33 -36.10 -19.43
CA GLU A 120 -32.64 -34.83 -19.33
C GLU A 120 -33.62 -33.72 -18.91
N GLY A 121 -34.81 -33.63 -19.54
CA GLY A 121 -35.84 -32.65 -19.14
C GLY A 121 -36.42 -32.88 -17.74
N CYS A 122 -36.49 -34.13 -17.28
CA CYS A 122 -36.83 -34.46 -15.89
C CYS A 122 -35.77 -33.92 -14.92
N THR A 123 -34.49 -34.09 -15.28
CA THR A 123 -33.35 -33.60 -14.49
C THR A 123 -33.34 -32.08 -14.43
N ASP A 124 -33.56 -31.41 -15.57
CA ASP A 124 -33.61 -29.95 -15.66
C ASP A 124 -34.70 -29.36 -14.74
N LEU A 125 -35.92 -29.89 -14.78
CA LEU A 125 -37.00 -29.44 -13.88
C LEU A 125 -36.66 -29.71 -12.41
N TRP A 126 -36.10 -30.89 -12.12
CA TRP A 126 -35.72 -31.29 -10.77
C TRP A 126 -34.64 -30.38 -10.17
N GLU A 127 -33.60 -30.06 -10.95
CA GLU A 127 -32.54 -29.13 -10.55
C GLU A 127 -33.08 -27.73 -10.29
N GLN A 128 -34.03 -27.25 -11.10
CA GLN A 128 -34.68 -25.96 -10.88
C GLN A 128 -35.48 -25.93 -9.56
N ILE A 129 -36.25 -26.98 -9.26
CA ILE A 129 -36.97 -27.11 -7.98
C ILE A 129 -35.96 -27.18 -6.81
N CYS A 130 -34.91 -28.00 -6.93
CA CYS A 130 -33.86 -28.12 -5.93
C CYS A 130 -33.15 -26.79 -5.67
N SER A 131 -32.83 -26.06 -6.73
CA SER A 131 -32.19 -24.74 -6.67
C SER A 131 -33.08 -23.72 -5.96
N LEU A 132 -34.40 -23.75 -6.17
CA LEU A 132 -35.35 -22.89 -5.47
C LEU A 132 -35.44 -23.23 -3.98
N GLN A 133 -35.37 -24.52 -3.65
CA GLN A 133 -35.38 -25.02 -2.27
C GLN A 133 -34.01 -24.92 -1.57
N GLY A 134 -32.93 -24.64 -2.31
CA GLY A 134 -31.56 -24.59 -1.78
C GLY A 134 -31.00 -25.96 -1.36
N ARG A 135 -31.47 -27.04 -2.00
CA ARG A 135 -31.01 -28.43 -1.79
C ARG A 135 -30.14 -28.92 -2.95
N GLU A 136 -29.24 -29.87 -2.69
CA GLU A 136 -28.48 -30.53 -3.76
C GLU A 136 -29.38 -31.54 -4.52
N PRO A 137 -29.29 -31.62 -5.86
CA PRO A 137 -30.20 -32.41 -6.68
C PRO A 137 -30.03 -33.93 -6.57
N ASP A 138 -28.87 -34.43 -6.15
CA ASP A 138 -28.64 -35.86 -5.92
C ASP A 138 -28.43 -36.14 -4.44
N GLY A 139 -29.49 -36.59 -3.77
CA GLY A 139 -29.41 -37.11 -2.40
C GLY A 139 -28.51 -38.35 -2.38
N ALA A 140 -27.32 -38.24 -1.79
CA ALA A 140 -26.48 -39.39 -1.50
C ALA A 140 -27.19 -40.34 -0.50
N GLY A 141 -27.90 -41.33 -1.05
CA GLY A 141 -28.11 -42.68 -0.52
C GLY A 141 -28.95 -42.84 0.75
N GLY A 142 -30.13 -43.44 0.62
CA GLY A 142 -30.77 -44.17 1.72
C GLY A 142 -30.07 -45.52 1.98
N THR A 143 -29.95 -45.93 3.24
CA THR A 143 -30.70 -47.07 3.85
C THR A 143 -30.30 -47.32 5.33
N SER A 144 -31.33 -47.40 6.18
CA SER A 144 -31.59 -48.32 7.31
C SER A 144 -30.64 -48.44 8.53
N ASP A 145 -31.27 -48.17 9.69
CA ASP A 145 -31.24 -48.91 10.96
C ASP A 145 -29.97 -48.97 11.84
N ALA A 146 -29.97 -48.13 12.88
CA ALA A 146 -29.49 -48.50 14.21
C ALA A 146 -30.21 -47.67 15.29
N GLU A 147 -31.04 -48.34 16.09
CA GLU A 147 -31.61 -47.80 17.32
C GLU A 147 -30.52 -47.38 18.32
N GLY A 148 -30.77 -46.27 19.03
CA GLY A 148 -30.22 -46.05 20.37
C GLY A 148 -29.48 -44.73 20.59
N ALA A 149 -30.21 -43.63 20.81
CA ALA A 149 -30.08 -42.79 22.01
C ALA A 149 -30.94 -41.52 21.91
N SER A 150 -31.61 -41.25 23.02
CA SER A 150 -32.58 -40.18 23.27
C SER A 150 -31.97 -38.77 23.27
N SER A 151 -32.73 -37.85 22.65
CA SER A 151 -33.00 -36.45 23.05
C SER A 151 -31.84 -35.46 23.22
N THR A 152 -31.60 -34.59 22.22
CA THR A 152 -32.27 -33.28 22.03
C THR A 152 -31.56 -32.58 20.87
N ALA A 153 -32.11 -32.67 19.66
CA ALA A 153 -31.71 -31.86 18.51
C ALA A 153 -32.98 -31.38 17.83
N GLY A 154 -33.54 -30.28 18.36
CA GLY A 154 -34.65 -29.59 17.72
C GLY A 154 -34.13 -28.75 16.56
N SER A 155 -34.71 -28.96 15.37
CA SER A 155 -34.76 -28.02 14.25
C SER A 155 -33.41 -27.48 13.72
N ALA A 156 -32.67 -28.31 12.96
CA ALA A 156 -31.49 -27.87 12.22
C ALA A 156 -31.43 -28.50 10.81
N GLY A 157 -32.53 -28.40 10.05
CA GLY A 157 -32.60 -28.93 8.69
C GLY A 157 -33.64 -28.20 7.84
N ALA A 158 -33.36 -26.91 7.54
CA ALA A 158 -33.90 -26.11 6.42
C ALA A 158 -33.59 -24.59 6.61
N ASP A 159 -32.47 -24.25 7.24
CA ASP A 159 -32.03 -22.85 7.40
C ASP A 159 -30.62 -22.73 6.83
N THR A 160 -30.51 -22.75 5.51
CA THR A 160 -29.26 -22.44 4.80
C THR A 160 -29.03 -20.93 4.95
N ALA A 161 -28.56 -20.54 6.13
CA ALA A 161 -28.64 -19.20 6.70
C ALA A 161 -28.11 -18.12 5.75
N LEU A 162 -28.99 -17.21 5.34
CA LEU A 162 -28.59 -15.93 4.77
C LEU A 162 -27.91 -15.14 5.90
N GLN A 163 -26.57 -15.09 5.94
CA GLN A 163 -25.83 -14.32 6.94
C GLN A 163 -25.36 -13.00 6.34
N LEU A 164 -25.70 -11.88 6.98
CA LEU A 164 -25.20 -10.57 6.59
C LEU A 164 -23.71 -10.44 6.99
N PRO A 165 -22.82 -10.02 6.08
CA PRO A 165 -21.46 -9.64 6.42
C PRO A 165 -21.44 -8.52 7.46
N ALA A 166 -20.36 -8.38 8.24
CA ALA A 166 -20.23 -7.22 9.15
C ALA A 166 -20.36 -5.89 8.39
N ALA A 167 -21.06 -4.90 8.96
CA ALA A 167 -21.31 -3.58 8.39
C ALA A 167 -20.03 -2.72 8.33
N GLU A 168 -19.09 -3.09 7.47
CA GLU A 168 -17.75 -2.50 7.37
C GLU A 168 -17.34 -2.27 5.91
N LEU A 169 -16.49 -1.27 5.63
CA LEU A 169 -16.10 -0.88 4.26
C LEU A 169 -15.57 -2.03 3.42
N ARG A 170 -14.77 -2.91 4.02
CA ARG A 170 -14.18 -4.07 3.33
C ARG A 170 -15.22 -5.05 2.80
N ASN A 171 -16.42 -5.03 3.39
CA ASN A 171 -17.51 -5.92 3.04
C ASN A 171 -18.53 -5.24 2.11
N VAL A 172 -18.35 -3.98 1.71
CA VAL A 172 -19.35 -3.24 0.90
C VAL A 172 -19.62 -3.91 -0.45
N ALA A 173 -18.58 -4.43 -1.12
CA ALA A 173 -18.76 -5.21 -2.35
C ALA A 173 -19.56 -6.49 -2.07
N ALA A 174 -19.17 -7.26 -1.05
CA ALA A 174 -19.89 -8.47 -0.66
C ALA A 174 -21.34 -8.20 -0.20
N ILE A 175 -21.61 -7.06 0.44
CA ILE A 175 -22.96 -6.64 0.80
C ILE A 175 -23.75 -6.29 -0.47
N ALA A 176 -23.17 -5.54 -1.42
CA ALA A 176 -23.83 -5.19 -2.68
C ALA A 176 -24.12 -6.43 -3.55
N ASP A 177 -23.17 -7.36 -3.64
CA ASP A 177 -23.32 -8.63 -4.35
C ASP A 177 -24.40 -9.49 -3.69
N LEU A 178 -24.39 -9.59 -2.36
CA LEU A 178 -25.43 -10.29 -1.62
C LEU A 178 -26.80 -9.66 -1.89
N LEU A 179 -26.95 -8.33 -1.78
CA LEU A 179 -28.21 -7.63 -1.98
C LEU A 179 -28.75 -7.72 -3.41
N SER A 180 -27.89 -7.85 -4.41
CA SER A 180 -28.28 -7.93 -5.83
C SER A 180 -28.67 -9.34 -6.27
N GLU A 181 -28.06 -10.37 -5.69
CA GLU A 181 -28.27 -11.78 -6.06
C GLU A 181 -29.31 -12.52 -5.18
N VAL A 182 -29.97 -11.84 -4.22
CA VAL A 182 -31.01 -12.49 -3.38
C VAL A 182 -32.27 -12.80 -4.20
N PRO A 183 -32.67 -14.08 -4.32
CA PRO A 183 -33.92 -14.45 -4.98
C PRO A 183 -35.13 -13.77 -4.31
N PRO A 184 -36.18 -13.39 -5.07
CA PRO A 184 -37.30 -12.62 -4.54
C PRO A 184 -37.92 -13.17 -3.24
N PHE A 185 -38.11 -14.48 -3.16
CA PHE A 185 -38.68 -15.16 -2.00
C PHE A 185 -37.79 -15.14 -0.73
N ARG A 186 -36.48 -14.82 -0.85
CA ARG A 186 -35.57 -14.64 0.29
C ARG A 186 -35.42 -13.18 0.73
N ARG A 187 -35.99 -12.22 -0.01
CA ARG A 187 -35.87 -10.78 0.26
C ARG A 187 -36.54 -10.36 1.57
N ALA A 188 -37.68 -10.96 1.93
CA ALA A 188 -38.36 -10.66 3.20
C ALA A 188 -37.46 -10.96 4.42
N ARG A 189 -36.75 -12.10 4.39
CA ARG A 189 -35.79 -12.48 5.44
C ARG A 189 -34.57 -11.57 5.48
N LEU A 190 -34.05 -11.16 4.31
CA LEU A 190 -32.98 -10.18 4.20
C LEU A 190 -33.39 -8.82 4.82
N VAL A 191 -34.61 -8.35 4.55
CA VAL A 191 -35.14 -7.10 5.13
C VAL A 191 -35.22 -7.20 6.65
N GLU A 192 -35.70 -8.32 7.20
CA GLU A 192 -35.65 -8.54 8.65
C GLU A 192 -34.22 -8.47 9.22
N LEU A 193 -33.24 -9.08 8.55
CA LEU A 193 -31.85 -9.06 9.00
C LEU A 193 -31.21 -7.67 8.91
N LEU A 194 -31.55 -6.88 7.89
CA LEU A 194 -31.09 -5.48 7.74
C LEU A 194 -31.73 -4.55 8.79
N LEU A 195 -32.95 -4.87 9.23
CA LEU A 195 -33.66 -4.15 10.29
C LEU A 195 -33.23 -4.60 11.69
N GLN A 196 -32.72 -5.83 11.83
CA GLN A 196 -32.13 -6.32 13.07
C GLN A 196 -30.77 -5.67 13.33
N SER A 197 -30.47 -5.40 14.60
CA SER A 197 -29.14 -5.00 15.07
C SER A 197 -28.62 -3.65 14.55
N ASP A 198 -29.49 -2.67 14.31
CA ASP A 198 -29.09 -1.31 13.87
C ASP A 198 -28.16 -1.32 12.63
N TYR A 199 -28.27 -2.33 11.76
CA TYR A 199 -27.34 -2.53 10.65
C TYR A 199 -27.33 -1.36 9.66
N VAL A 200 -28.51 -0.86 9.29
CA VAL A 200 -28.67 0.33 8.44
C VAL A 200 -28.15 1.61 9.14
N PRO A 201 -28.53 1.93 10.39
CA PRO A 201 -27.90 3.01 11.15
C PRO A 201 -26.37 2.92 11.25
N GLN A 202 -25.80 1.73 11.41
CA GLN A 202 -24.34 1.55 11.45
C GLN A 202 -23.68 1.86 10.11
N LEU A 203 -24.26 1.44 8.98
CA LEU A 203 -23.80 1.81 7.65
C LEU A 203 -23.91 3.31 7.38
N ILE A 204 -24.98 3.96 7.86
CA ILE A 204 -25.19 5.40 7.75
C ILE A 204 -24.18 6.17 8.61
N ALA A 205 -24.01 5.79 9.88
CA ALA A 205 -23.04 6.41 10.79
C ALA A 205 -21.60 6.26 10.25
N PHE A 206 -21.29 5.10 9.68
CA PHE A 206 -20.04 4.85 8.98
C PHE A 206 -19.84 5.78 7.76
N SER A 207 -20.85 5.87 6.88
CA SER A 207 -20.82 6.77 5.72
C SER A 207 -20.70 8.24 6.13
N ASN A 208 -21.40 8.65 7.18
CA ASN A 208 -21.36 10.01 7.70
C ASN A 208 -19.99 10.34 8.30
N ASN A 209 -19.42 9.47 9.12
CA ASN A 209 -18.08 9.64 9.69
C ASN A 209 -17.01 9.78 8.58
N MET A 210 -17.13 8.97 7.53
CA MET A 210 -16.28 9.03 6.34
C MET A 210 -16.43 10.36 5.58
N GLN A 211 -17.67 10.81 5.38
CA GLN A 211 -17.95 12.09 4.72
C GLN A 211 -17.48 13.28 5.56
N ILE A 212 -17.67 13.26 6.88
CA ILE A 212 -17.21 14.30 7.80
C ILE A 212 -15.69 14.42 7.74
N VAL A 213 -14.96 13.31 7.89
CA VAL A 213 -13.49 13.34 7.83
C VAL A 213 -13.03 13.79 6.45
N SER A 214 -13.61 13.30 5.37
CA SER A 214 -13.24 13.73 4.02
C SER A 214 -13.55 15.21 3.77
N SER A 215 -14.62 15.75 4.35
CA SER A 215 -15.01 17.16 4.20
C SER A 215 -14.06 18.05 5.00
N LEU A 216 -13.78 17.70 6.25
CA LEU A 216 -12.80 18.41 7.09
C LEU A 216 -11.38 18.36 6.51
N ALA A 217 -10.99 17.25 5.87
CA ALA A 217 -9.69 17.10 5.21
C ALA A 217 -9.52 18.01 3.99
N ASN A 218 -10.62 18.38 3.35
CA ASN A 218 -10.62 19.18 2.12
C ASN A 218 -10.97 20.64 2.38
N ASP A 219 -11.41 20.99 3.60
CA ASP A 219 -11.65 22.36 4.02
C ASP A 219 -10.35 23.03 4.45
N GLU A 220 -9.65 23.66 3.49
CA GLU A 220 -8.42 24.40 3.73
C GLU A 220 -8.61 25.56 4.74
N THR A 221 -9.82 26.12 4.86
CA THR A 221 -10.09 27.21 5.80
C THR A 221 -10.19 26.71 7.24
N PHE A 222 -10.84 25.57 7.43
CA PHE A 222 -10.85 24.86 8.70
C PHE A 222 -9.44 24.43 9.10
N LEU A 223 -8.69 23.81 8.18
CA LEU A 223 -7.33 23.37 8.43
C LEU A 223 -6.40 24.54 8.77
N GLN A 224 -6.52 25.68 8.08
CA GLN A 224 -5.75 26.87 8.42
C GLN A 224 -6.16 27.46 9.77
N SER A 225 -7.45 27.54 10.08
CA SER A 225 -7.93 28.03 11.38
C SER A 225 -7.49 27.14 12.54
N LEU A 226 -7.55 25.81 12.33
CA LEU A 226 -7.05 24.83 13.30
C LEU A 226 -5.54 24.97 13.48
N ARG A 227 -4.79 25.19 12.40
CA ARG A 227 -3.35 25.45 12.46
C ARG A 227 -3.03 26.74 13.22
N ASP A 228 -3.75 27.82 12.96
CA ASP A 228 -3.51 29.11 13.62
C ASP A 228 -3.81 29.00 15.13
N LYS A 229 -4.89 28.30 15.51
CA LYS A 229 -5.18 27.99 16.93
C LYS A 229 -4.12 27.10 17.54
N LEU A 230 -3.72 26.04 16.83
CA LEU A 230 -2.58 25.18 17.16
C LEU A 230 -1.23 25.84 16.81
N ALA A 231 -1.11 27.15 16.69
CA ALA A 231 0.18 27.83 16.61
C ALA A 231 0.24 28.96 17.64
N ASP A 232 -0.90 29.28 18.26
CA ASP A 232 -1.02 30.28 19.30
C ASP A 232 -0.35 29.78 20.59
N PRO A 233 0.76 30.41 21.05
CA PRO A 233 1.42 30.05 22.28
C PRO A 233 0.61 30.44 23.54
N SER A 234 -0.48 31.22 23.38
CA SER A 234 -1.40 31.60 24.45
C SER A 234 -2.62 30.67 24.60
N LEU A 235 -2.69 29.61 23.78
CA LEU A 235 -3.77 28.63 23.85
C LEU A 235 -3.83 27.97 25.24
N SER A 236 -5.04 27.89 25.82
CA SER A 236 -5.21 27.25 27.12
C SER A 236 -4.92 25.75 27.03
N SER A 237 -4.39 25.19 28.12
CA SER A 237 -4.11 23.75 28.21
C SER A 237 -5.35 22.88 27.94
N GLU A 238 -6.54 23.34 28.34
CA GLU A 238 -7.81 22.67 28.08
C GLU A 238 -8.19 22.70 26.59
N ALA A 239 -8.08 23.86 25.94
CA ALA A 239 -8.38 23.98 24.50
C ALA A 239 -7.37 23.22 23.62
N LEU A 240 -6.11 23.16 24.05
CA LEU A 240 -5.07 22.34 23.41
C LEU A 240 -5.43 20.85 23.52
N HIS A 241 -5.81 20.39 24.71
CA HIS A 241 -6.19 18.99 24.94
C HIS A 241 -7.41 18.58 24.11
N ASP A 242 -8.43 19.43 24.02
CA ASP A 242 -9.62 19.17 23.20
C ASP A 242 -9.31 19.18 21.70
N ALA A 243 -8.46 20.09 21.23
CA ALA A 243 -8.00 20.09 19.85
C ALA A 243 -7.23 18.78 19.53
N LEU A 244 -6.36 18.33 20.43
CA LEU A 244 -5.61 17.07 20.25
C LEU A 244 -6.50 15.82 20.31
N ARG A 245 -7.54 15.82 21.16
CA ARG A 245 -8.57 14.77 21.14
C ARG A 245 -9.34 14.75 19.85
N LEU A 246 -9.75 15.90 19.33
CA LEU A 246 -10.35 16.02 18.02
C LEU A 246 -9.40 15.45 16.95
N LEU A 247 -8.10 15.75 17.03
CA LEU A 247 -7.14 15.17 16.09
C LEU A 247 -7.05 13.64 16.21
N GLN A 248 -7.08 13.12 17.44
CA GLN A 248 -7.06 11.69 17.73
C GLN A 248 -8.32 10.98 17.21
N GLU A 249 -9.49 11.58 17.36
CA GLU A 249 -10.75 11.05 16.84
C GLU A 249 -10.76 11.06 15.32
N LEU A 250 -10.37 12.17 14.70
CA LEU A 250 -10.31 12.28 13.23
C LEU A 250 -9.28 11.30 12.64
N THR A 251 -8.12 11.12 13.29
CA THR A 251 -7.13 10.09 12.88
C THR A 251 -7.60 8.67 13.12
N THR A 252 -8.48 8.42 14.10
CA THR A 252 -9.09 7.12 14.35
C THR A 252 -10.12 6.79 13.28
N ILE A 253 -11.01 7.75 12.96
CA ILE A 253 -12.01 7.59 11.90
C ILE A 253 -11.33 7.47 10.53
N ALA A 254 -10.24 8.21 10.29
CA ALA A 254 -9.48 8.14 9.05
C ALA A 254 -8.92 6.74 8.72
N LYS A 255 -8.76 5.85 9.71
CA LYS A 255 -8.37 4.44 9.46
C LYS A 255 -9.32 3.73 8.49
N GLN A 256 -10.59 4.15 8.49
CA GLN A 256 -11.66 3.59 7.69
C GLN A 256 -11.71 4.19 6.27
N LEU A 257 -10.95 5.24 5.98
CA LEU A 257 -10.90 5.85 4.65
C LEU A 257 -10.29 4.91 3.61
N GLN A 258 -10.72 5.05 2.34
CA GLN A 258 -10.02 4.45 1.21
C GLN A 258 -8.55 4.92 1.17
N LEU A 259 -7.66 4.04 0.71
CA LEU A 259 -6.21 4.21 0.83
C LEU A 259 -5.71 5.60 0.38
N TYR A 260 -6.19 6.10 -0.77
CA TYR A 260 -5.82 7.41 -1.30
C TYR A 260 -6.27 8.57 -0.38
N ASN A 261 -7.54 8.59 0.02
CA ASN A 261 -8.09 9.61 0.92
C ASN A 261 -7.44 9.55 2.30
N ARG A 262 -7.14 8.34 2.77
CA ARG A 262 -6.44 8.08 4.03
C ARG A 262 -5.03 8.67 4.03
N SER A 263 -4.25 8.38 3.00
CA SER A 263 -2.88 8.92 2.87
C SER A 263 -2.89 10.45 2.77
N THR A 264 -3.81 11.02 2.00
CA THR A 264 -3.97 12.48 1.87
C THR A 264 -4.39 13.13 3.20
N PHE A 265 -5.34 12.53 3.92
CA PHE A 265 -5.77 12.99 5.25
C PHE A 265 -4.58 13.05 6.21
N TYR A 266 -3.88 11.92 6.41
CA TYR A 266 -2.77 11.88 7.36
C TYR A 266 -1.63 12.81 6.96
N ARG A 267 -1.35 13.02 5.67
CA ARG A 267 -0.35 14.01 5.22
C ARG A 267 -0.70 15.43 5.67
N LYS A 268 -1.91 15.90 5.37
CA LYS A 268 -2.37 17.24 5.76
C LYS A 268 -2.36 17.41 7.28
N PHE A 269 -2.79 16.38 8.00
CA PHE A 269 -2.89 16.40 9.46
C PHE A 269 -1.53 16.37 10.18
N VAL A 270 -0.56 15.63 9.66
CA VAL A 270 0.82 15.61 10.18
C VAL A 270 1.46 17.00 10.07
N LEU A 271 1.21 17.70 8.96
CA LEU A 271 1.72 19.07 8.76
C LEU A 271 1.01 20.07 9.66
N LEU A 272 -0.26 19.85 10.00
CA LEU A 272 -0.98 20.61 11.02
C LEU A 272 -0.43 20.38 12.42
N ALA A 273 -0.17 19.12 12.79
CA ALA A 273 0.40 18.78 14.09
C ALA A 273 1.85 19.27 14.28
N SER A 274 2.54 19.63 13.19
CA SER A 274 3.89 20.18 13.22
C SER A 274 3.98 21.60 13.79
N THR A 275 2.86 22.28 14.01
CA THR A 275 2.84 23.66 14.53
C THR A 275 2.81 23.79 16.05
N GLN A 276 2.70 22.69 16.84
CA GLN A 276 2.88 22.72 18.31
C GLN A 276 3.84 21.65 18.88
N HIS A 277 4.41 22.02 20.03
CA HIS A 277 5.61 21.50 20.68
C HIS A 277 5.41 20.29 21.64
N GLU A 278 4.40 19.43 21.44
CA GLU A 278 4.14 18.32 22.40
C GLU A 278 4.29 16.91 21.80
N PRO A 279 5.53 16.44 21.56
CA PRO A 279 5.81 15.10 21.01
C PRO A 279 5.23 13.93 21.81
N ALA A 280 4.95 14.11 23.10
CA ALA A 280 4.37 13.06 23.97
C ALA A 280 2.95 12.65 23.52
N LEU A 281 2.12 13.61 23.17
CA LEU A 281 0.74 13.33 22.76
C LEU A 281 0.69 12.69 21.37
N LEU A 282 1.55 13.13 20.45
CA LEU A 282 1.71 12.48 19.15
C LEU A 282 2.25 11.04 19.27
N ARG A 283 3.21 10.78 20.16
CA ARG A 283 3.68 9.41 20.45
C ARG A 283 2.54 8.54 20.98
N THR A 284 1.74 9.05 21.91
CA THR A 284 0.56 8.35 22.45
C THR A 284 -0.44 8.02 21.34
N CYS A 285 -0.72 8.98 20.45
CA CYS A 285 -1.59 8.78 19.30
C CYS A 285 -1.04 7.67 18.37
N ILE A 286 0.24 7.72 17.99
CA ILE A 286 0.89 6.68 17.17
C ILE A 286 0.78 5.31 17.85
N LEU A 287 1.10 5.22 19.15
CA LEU A 287 1.04 3.98 19.91
C LEU A 287 -0.38 3.43 20.04
N SER A 288 -1.41 4.27 19.99
CA SER A 288 -2.83 3.85 19.97
C SER A 288 -3.30 3.30 18.61
N GLN A 289 -2.53 3.49 17.54
CA GLN A 289 -2.88 3.07 16.18
C GLN A 289 -2.47 1.63 15.82
N ARG A 290 -2.14 0.78 16.80
CA ARG A 290 -1.68 -0.60 16.52
C ARG A 290 -2.73 -1.42 15.74
N PRO A 291 -2.30 -2.31 14.84
CA PRO A 291 -0.92 -2.52 14.37
C PRO A 291 -0.51 -1.61 13.20
N GLY A 292 -1.38 -0.71 12.75
CA GLY A 292 -1.21 0.02 11.48
C GLY A 292 -0.28 1.24 11.54
N TYR A 293 -0.21 1.94 12.67
CA TYR A 293 0.68 3.11 12.87
C TYR A 293 0.66 4.13 11.71
N GLU A 294 -0.52 4.34 11.13
CA GLU A 294 -0.70 5.06 9.86
C GLU A 294 -0.12 6.49 9.91
N LEU A 295 -0.17 7.16 11.07
CA LEU A 295 0.40 8.50 11.23
C LEU A 295 1.92 8.51 11.04
N CYS A 296 2.62 7.50 11.59
CA CYS A 296 4.06 7.36 11.42
C CYS A 296 4.42 7.01 9.96
N HIS A 297 3.62 6.13 9.32
CA HIS A 297 3.76 5.84 7.89
C HIS A 297 3.57 7.06 7.01
N ALA A 298 2.54 7.87 7.27
CA ALA A 298 2.29 9.09 6.51
C ALA A 298 3.44 10.10 6.67
N LEU A 299 3.92 10.30 7.89
CA LEU A 299 5.03 11.20 8.20
C LEU A 299 6.32 10.79 7.46
N ILE A 300 6.68 9.50 7.53
CA ILE A 300 7.82 8.98 6.78
C ILE A 300 7.56 9.06 5.27
N GLY A 301 6.32 8.81 4.84
CA GLY A 301 5.87 8.92 3.46
C GLY A 301 6.01 10.33 2.89
N VAL A 302 5.78 11.39 3.67
CA VAL A 302 6.08 12.78 3.27
C VAL A 302 7.58 12.95 3.06
N LEU A 303 8.40 12.49 4.02
CA LEU A 303 9.85 12.63 3.98
C LEU A 303 10.49 11.94 2.77
N VAL A 304 10.07 10.69 2.47
CA VAL A 304 10.71 9.85 1.44
C VAL A 304 10.05 9.94 0.06
N SER A 305 8.91 10.62 -0.05
CA SER A 305 8.17 10.75 -1.31
C SER A 305 8.99 11.45 -2.40
N PRO A 306 8.88 10.99 -3.66
CA PRO A 306 9.51 11.63 -4.82
C PRO A 306 8.81 12.92 -5.25
N GLY A 307 7.73 13.33 -4.59
CA GLY A 307 7.06 14.63 -4.77
C GLY A 307 6.98 15.41 -3.45
N GLY A 308 7.00 16.74 -3.53
CA GLY A 308 6.64 17.65 -2.43
C GLY A 308 7.82 18.13 -1.56
N THR A 309 8.79 18.84 -2.15
CA THR A 309 9.96 19.36 -1.41
C THR A 309 9.59 20.26 -0.23
N GLY A 310 8.49 21.04 -0.34
CA GLY A 310 8.10 22.04 0.65
C GLY A 310 7.65 21.50 2.00
N GLU A 311 7.28 20.23 2.09
CA GLU A 311 6.73 19.57 3.29
C GLU A 311 7.77 18.68 4.02
N LYS A 312 8.87 18.35 3.34
CA LYS A 312 9.95 17.48 3.87
C LYS A 312 10.65 18.09 5.09
N PRO A 313 10.96 19.41 5.16
CA PRO A 313 11.55 20.01 6.35
C PRO A 313 10.70 19.81 7.61
N GLN A 314 9.39 20.07 7.50
CA GLN A 314 8.42 19.95 8.59
C GLN A 314 8.30 18.50 9.04
N ALA A 315 8.18 17.56 8.09
CA ALA A 315 8.18 16.13 8.39
C ALA A 315 9.48 15.70 9.10
N SER A 316 10.64 16.22 8.66
CA SER A 316 11.92 15.95 9.30
C SER A 316 11.99 16.52 10.72
N GLU A 317 11.43 17.69 10.99
CA GLU A 317 11.41 18.29 12.33
C GLU A 317 10.50 17.53 13.29
N VAL A 318 9.30 17.14 12.83
CA VAL A 318 8.40 16.29 13.63
C VAL A 318 9.07 14.96 13.95
N LEU A 319 9.73 14.31 12.99
CA LEU A 319 10.49 13.07 13.26
C LEU A 319 11.61 13.27 14.28
N ARG A 320 12.33 14.41 14.25
CA ARG A 320 13.35 14.71 15.28
C ARG A 320 12.72 14.85 16.66
N ALA A 321 11.62 15.59 16.76
CA ALA A 321 10.94 15.83 18.02
C ALA A 321 10.32 14.54 18.61
N LEU A 322 9.70 13.71 17.77
CA LEU A 322 9.13 12.42 18.17
C LEU A 322 10.18 11.40 18.61
N LEU A 323 11.38 11.47 18.03
CA LEU A 323 12.42 10.49 18.25
C LEU A 323 13.49 10.96 19.23
N ASP A 324 13.39 12.16 19.81
CA ASP A 324 14.37 12.64 20.79
C ASP A 324 14.26 11.85 22.11
N PRO A 325 15.26 11.03 22.47
CA PRO A 325 15.21 10.23 23.69
C PRO A 325 15.10 11.07 24.96
N ASP A 326 15.60 12.31 24.95
CA ASP A 326 15.56 13.19 26.14
C ASP A 326 14.18 13.82 26.33
N ALA A 327 13.32 13.81 25.31
CA ALA A 327 11.92 14.21 25.41
C ALA A 327 11.00 13.08 25.92
N MET A 328 11.56 11.92 26.28
CA MET A 328 10.80 10.71 26.64
C MET A 328 11.10 10.22 28.06
N GLU A 329 10.07 9.75 28.76
CA GLU A 329 10.23 9.03 30.02
C GLU A 329 10.66 7.57 29.79
N GLY A 330 11.34 6.94 30.74
CA GLY A 330 12.08 5.68 30.51
C GLY A 330 11.27 4.55 29.84
N ARG A 331 10.06 4.25 30.33
CA ARG A 331 9.22 3.17 29.77
C ARG A 331 8.72 3.51 28.37
N GLU A 332 8.21 4.72 28.18
CA GLU A 332 7.74 5.23 26.90
C GLU A 332 8.88 5.25 25.87
N ARG A 333 10.08 5.67 26.30
CA ARG A 333 11.29 5.73 25.48
C ARG A 333 11.64 4.38 24.88
N ASP A 334 11.70 3.34 25.70
CA ASP A 334 12.06 2.01 25.22
C ASP A 334 10.98 1.43 24.31
N GLU A 335 9.71 1.60 24.65
CA GLU A 335 8.59 1.16 23.83
C GLU A 335 8.58 1.83 22.44
N PHE A 336 8.69 3.16 22.41
CA PHE A 336 8.62 3.92 21.16
C PHE A 336 9.88 3.74 20.30
N LEU A 337 11.08 3.74 20.90
CA LEU A 337 12.32 3.53 20.15
C LEU A 337 12.44 2.09 19.63
N ASN A 338 11.98 1.08 20.37
CA ASN A 338 11.99 -0.30 19.86
C ASN A 338 11.06 -0.42 18.65
N LEU A 339 9.82 0.08 18.77
CA LEU A 339 8.90 0.18 17.63
C LEU A 339 9.55 0.89 16.43
N PHE A 340 10.21 2.03 16.66
CA PHE A 340 10.88 2.76 15.60
C PHE A 340 12.01 1.96 14.92
N TYR A 341 12.87 1.30 15.69
CA TYR A 341 13.99 0.55 15.12
C TYR A 341 13.57 -0.78 14.48
N ASP A 342 12.48 -1.38 14.93
CA ASP A 342 11.99 -2.65 14.40
C ASP A 342 11.17 -2.46 13.11
N GLU A 343 10.33 -1.41 13.02
CA GLU A 343 9.38 -1.21 11.92
C GLU A 343 9.71 -0.01 10.99
N PHE A 344 10.31 1.02 11.60
CA PHE A 344 10.57 2.38 11.12
C PHE A 344 11.83 2.60 10.27
N VAL A 345 12.95 2.27 10.89
CA VAL A 345 14.25 2.87 10.56
C VAL A 345 14.71 2.57 9.13
N ASP A 346 14.41 1.38 8.61
CA ASP A 346 14.73 0.99 7.24
C ASP A 346 13.97 1.83 6.20
N LYS A 347 12.72 2.19 6.49
CA LYS A 347 11.88 3.01 5.61
C LYS A 347 12.45 4.42 5.50
N ILE A 348 12.93 5.01 6.60
CA ILE A 348 13.63 6.31 6.59
C ILE A 348 14.96 6.22 5.83
N ALA A 349 15.70 5.12 5.96
CA ALA A 349 16.99 4.95 5.29
C ALA A 349 16.88 4.64 3.78
N GLN A 350 15.68 4.34 3.27
CA GLN A 350 15.45 3.93 1.88
C GLN A 350 16.02 4.92 0.83
N PRO A 351 15.86 6.26 0.95
CA PRO A 351 16.37 7.19 -0.07
C PRO A 351 17.89 7.14 -0.25
N VAL A 352 18.62 6.76 0.81
CA VAL A 352 20.08 6.61 0.78
C VAL A 352 20.51 5.16 0.53
N ALA A 353 19.58 4.21 0.45
CA ALA A 353 19.88 2.79 0.31
C ALA A 353 20.20 2.33 -1.14
N GLY A 354 19.79 3.10 -2.14
CA GLY A 354 19.84 2.71 -3.56
C GLY A 354 21.24 2.59 -4.20
N LYS A 355 21.28 1.93 -5.36
CA LYS A 355 22.42 2.03 -6.30
C LYS A 355 22.42 3.45 -6.87
N VAL A 356 23.44 4.24 -6.57
CA VAL A 356 23.64 5.53 -7.24
C VAL A 356 23.94 5.17 -8.70
N SER A 357 23.07 5.57 -9.64
CA SER A 357 23.46 5.61 -11.05
C SER A 357 24.68 6.50 -11.13
N ALA A 358 25.84 5.90 -11.34
CA ALA A 358 27.00 6.62 -11.78
C ALA A 358 26.58 7.35 -13.05
N GLY A 359 26.51 8.68 -13.01
CA GLY A 359 26.48 9.47 -14.23
C GLY A 359 27.77 9.16 -14.98
N THR A 360 27.73 8.16 -15.86
CA THR A 360 28.77 7.88 -16.83
C THR A 360 28.75 9.02 -17.83
N GLY A 361 29.66 9.98 -17.62
CA GLY A 361 30.00 11.02 -18.57
C GLY A 361 31.43 11.48 -18.27
N PRO A 362 32.40 11.28 -19.17
CA PRO A 362 33.75 11.77 -18.99
C PRO A 362 33.77 13.30 -18.91
N LEU A 363 34.70 13.82 -18.12
CA LEU A 363 35.02 15.24 -17.99
C LEU A 363 35.61 15.77 -19.31
N ASN A 364 35.03 16.87 -19.82
CA ASN A 364 35.55 17.90 -20.74
C ASN A 364 36.35 17.48 -21.99
N GLY A 365 35.81 17.81 -23.17
CA GLY A 365 36.61 18.09 -24.37
C GLY A 365 36.97 19.59 -24.46
N PRO A 366 38.08 19.96 -25.12
CA PRO A 366 38.61 21.33 -25.13
C PRO A 366 37.86 22.21 -26.12
N THR A 367 37.57 23.44 -25.72
CA THR A 367 37.14 24.51 -26.62
C THR A 367 38.26 24.83 -27.60
N ASN A 368 38.13 24.41 -28.86
CA ASN A 368 38.95 24.90 -29.95
C ASN A 368 38.06 25.78 -30.84
N GLY A 369 38.46 27.06 -30.95
CA GLY A 369 37.72 28.04 -31.74
C GLY A 369 37.84 27.75 -33.23
N THR A 370 36.73 27.90 -33.95
CA THR A 370 36.73 28.33 -35.35
C THR A 370 35.44 29.08 -35.63
N SER A 371 35.60 30.22 -36.28
CA SER A 371 34.65 31.23 -36.73
C SER A 371 33.48 30.73 -37.59
N GLY A 372 32.32 31.39 -37.43
CA GLY A 372 31.22 31.36 -38.40
C GLY A 372 30.10 32.31 -38.00
N ALA A 373 29.99 33.45 -38.67
CA ALA A 373 29.05 34.54 -38.41
C ALA A 373 27.65 34.31 -39.02
N ARG A 374 26.64 34.98 -38.39
CA ARG A 374 25.28 35.40 -38.83
C ARG A 374 24.30 35.06 -37.68
N GLY A 375 23.57 35.97 -37.03
CA GLY A 375 22.95 37.22 -37.45
C GLY A 375 21.43 37.02 -37.38
N GLY A 376 20.73 37.70 -36.45
CA GLY A 376 19.25 37.71 -36.40
C GLY A 376 18.66 37.89 -35.00
N GLU A 377 18.15 39.09 -34.73
CA GLU A 377 17.34 39.48 -33.56
C GLU A 377 15.94 38.85 -33.58
N GLY A 378 15.31 38.72 -32.42
CA GLY A 378 13.87 38.45 -32.29
C GLY A 378 13.51 37.92 -30.90
N GLY A 379 12.82 38.74 -30.09
CA GLY A 379 12.46 38.43 -28.71
C GLY A 379 11.18 37.61 -28.54
N ALA A 380 10.76 37.56 -27.26
CA ALA A 380 9.50 37.10 -26.69
C ALA A 380 9.48 35.70 -26.04
N GLY A 381 9.33 35.71 -24.71
CA GLY A 381 8.54 34.74 -23.94
C GLY A 381 9.11 33.33 -23.78
N SER A 382 10.08 33.14 -22.89
CA SER A 382 10.29 31.82 -22.29
C SER A 382 9.23 31.57 -21.23
N ALA A 383 8.16 30.89 -21.63
CA ALA A 383 7.33 30.13 -20.71
C ALA A 383 8.24 29.11 -20.01
N GLU A 384 8.32 29.21 -18.68
CA GLU A 384 8.93 28.20 -17.82
C GLU A 384 8.11 26.91 -17.96
N GLY A 385 8.61 26.00 -18.80
CA GLY A 385 8.18 24.61 -18.79
C GLY A 385 9.04 23.87 -17.78
N ASP A 386 8.53 23.72 -16.55
CA ASP A 386 9.12 22.82 -15.56
C ASP A 386 8.98 21.38 -16.08
N ASP A 387 10.10 20.78 -16.50
CA ASP A 387 10.15 19.39 -16.91
C ASP A 387 9.87 18.48 -15.69
N PRO A 388 8.80 17.65 -15.70
CA PRO A 388 8.41 16.83 -14.54
C PRO A 388 9.50 15.85 -14.08
N ALA A 389 10.43 15.49 -14.97
CA ALA A 389 11.55 14.61 -14.68
C ALA A 389 12.67 15.30 -13.87
N GLU A 390 12.86 16.61 -14.05
CA GLU A 390 13.85 17.39 -13.32
C GLU A 390 13.33 17.74 -11.91
N GLU A 391 12.04 18.07 -11.79
CA GLU A 391 11.36 18.28 -10.51
C GLU A 391 11.40 17.01 -9.63
N ALA A 392 11.02 15.85 -10.18
CA ALA A 392 11.10 14.58 -9.48
C ALA A 392 12.54 14.20 -9.06
N ALA A 393 13.54 14.59 -9.85
CA ALA A 393 14.95 14.39 -9.49
C ALA A 393 15.37 15.30 -8.33
N GLY A 394 14.96 16.58 -8.34
CA GLY A 394 15.16 17.53 -7.25
C GLY A 394 14.54 17.05 -5.93
N ASP A 395 13.34 16.49 -6.00
CA ASP A 395 12.64 15.95 -4.85
C ASP A 395 13.36 14.78 -4.18
N VAL A 396 13.92 13.87 -4.98
CA VAL A 396 14.73 12.74 -4.48
C VAL A 396 16.02 13.23 -3.81
N LEU A 397 16.65 14.29 -4.34
CA LEU A 397 17.83 14.90 -3.71
C LEU A 397 17.49 15.53 -2.36
N SER A 398 16.37 16.26 -2.29
CA SER A 398 15.88 16.85 -1.03
C SER A 398 15.60 15.79 0.03
N ALA A 399 14.91 14.69 -0.32
CA ALA A 399 14.65 13.59 0.60
C ALA A 399 15.95 12.99 1.16
N ARG A 400 16.94 12.73 0.29
CA ARG A 400 18.26 12.22 0.72
C ARG A 400 18.99 13.18 1.66
N GLN A 401 18.87 14.49 1.44
CA GLN A 401 19.49 15.50 2.30
C GLN A 401 18.88 15.47 3.71
N HIS A 402 17.55 15.49 3.83
CA HIS A 402 16.85 15.42 5.12
C HIS A 402 17.12 14.09 5.84
N VAL A 403 17.17 12.98 5.12
CA VAL A 403 17.55 11.68 5.70
C VAL A 403 18.98 11.71 6.25
N CYS A 404 19.95 12.31 5.55
CA CYS A 404 21.30 12.45 6.09
C CYS A 404 21.34 13.28 7.39
N GLU A 405 20.50 14.31 7.50
CA GLU A 405 20.38 15.11 8.72
C GLU A 405 19.72 14.38 9.87
N LEU A 406 18.66 13.62 9.62
CA LEU A 406 18.04 12.74 10.61
C LEU A 406 19.03 11.68 11.10
N LEU A 407 19.81 11.09 10.19
CA LEU A 407 20.84 10.14 10.56
C LEU A 407 21.94 10.79 11.43
N CYS A 408 22.32 12.06 11.19
CA CYS A 408 23.20 12.79 12.10
C CYS A 408 22.60 12.87 13.51
N PHE A 409 21.33 13.27 13.61
CA PHE A 409 20.60 13.36 14.86
C PHE A 409 20.51 12.00 15.57
N PHE A 410 20.16 10.92 14.86
CA PHE A 410 20.11 9.60 15.47
C PHE A 410 21.49 9.16 15.98
N VAL A 411 22.56 9.39 15.22
CA VAL A 411 23.94 9.04 15.62
C VAL A 411 24.34 9.76 16.90
N THR A 412 23.95 11.02 17.08
CA THR A 412 24.29 11.78 18.29
C THR A 412 23.42 11.42 19.50
N ARG A 413 22.18 10.95 19.29
CA ARG A 413 21.19 10.81 20.36
C ARG A 413 20.84 9.37 20.74
N HIS A 414 20.78 8.44 19.79
CA HIS A 414 20.21 7.09 19.99
C HIS A 414 21.25 6.02 20.38
N THR A 415 22.35 6.46 21.00
CA THR A 415 23.41 5.62 21.60
C THR A 415 23.73 4.34 20.80
N TYR A 416 23.35 3.16 21.30
CA TYR A 416 23.72 1.87 20.71
C TYR A 416 22.78 1.42 19.57
N ARG A 417 21.48 1.74 19.61
CA ARG A 417 20.49 1.25 18.64
C ARG A 417 20.84 1.70 17.22
N ILE A 418 21.15 2.98 17.05
CA ILE A 418 21.60 3.54 15.77
C ILE A 418 22.93 2.95 15.30
N LYS A 419 23.84 2.68 16.23
CA LYS A 419 25.14 2.09 15.90
C LYS A 419 24.98 0.70 15.31
N TYR A 420 24.18 -0.17 15.93
CA TYR A 420 23.89 -1.49 15.38
C TYR A 420 23.24 -1.39 14.00
N PHE A 421 22.25 -0.51 13.84
CA PHE A 421 21.59 -0.28 12.56
C PHE A 421 22.57 0.14 11.45
N ILE A 422 23.38 1.19 11.69
CA ILE A 422 24.28 1.74 10.67
C ILE A 422 25.32 0.71 10.23
N LEU A 423 25.94 0.02 11.20
CA LEU A 423 27.03 -0.91 10.91
C LEU A 423 26.53 -2.21 10.27
N ARG A 424 25.38 -2.75 10.73
CA ARG A 424 24.80 -3.98 10.17
C ARG A 424 24.25 -3.77 8.76
N ASN A 425 23.57 -2.65 8.53
CA ASN A 425 22.92 -2.36 7.24
C ASN A 425 23.80 -1.57 6.27
N ASN A 426 25.09 -1.37 6.60
CA ASN A 426 26.06 -0.67 5.77
C ASN A 426 25.62 0.76 5.38
N VAL A 427 24.84 1.42 6.23
CA VAL A 427 24.26 2.74 5.95
C VAL A 427 25.36 3.77 5.72
N LEU A 428 26.45 3.69 6.50
CA LEU A 428 27.57 4.62 6.37
C LEU A 428 28.19 4.62 4.97
N CYS A 429 28.52 3.45 4.41
CA CYS A 429 29.09 3.41 3.08
C CYS A 429 28.07 3.82 2.00
N ARG A 430 26.78 3.52 2.20
CA ARG A 430 25.72 3.91 1.26
C ARG A 430 25.57 5.44 1.20
N VAL A 431 25.53 6.12 2.35
CA VAL A 431 25.53 7.60 2.42
C VAL A 431 26.80 8.18 1.78
N LEU A 432 27.97 7.58 2.02
CA LEU A 432 29.23 8.06 1.43
C LEU A 432 29.32 7.95 -0.10
N ARG A 433 28.46 7.16 -0.75
CA ARG A 433 28.35 7.19 -2.23
C ARG A 433 27.80 8.53 -2.72
N LEU A 434 27.02 9.22 -1.90
CA LEU A 434 26.45 10.53 -2.22
C LEU A 434 27.52 11.62 -2.30
N ALA A 435 28.71 11.40 -1.74
CA ALA A 435 29.84 12.33 -1.84
C ALA A 435 30.34 12.55 -3.28
N LYS A 436 29.90 11.71 -4.24
CA LYS A 436 30.23 11.80 -5.67
C LYS A 436 29.13 12.43 -6.53
N VAL A 437 27.99 12.79 -5.93
CA VAL A 437 26.85 13.38 -6.65
C VAL A 437 27.18 14.85 -6.99
N ARG A 438 26.55 15.38 -8.04
CA ARG A 438 26.77 16.77 -8.49
C ARG A 438 26.25 17.81 -7.51
N ASP A 439 25.16 17.49 -6.81
CA ASP A 439 24.56 18.40 -5.85
C ASP A 439 25.46 18.60 -4.62
N LYS A 440 25.88 19.86 -4.41
CA LYS A 440 26.83 20.21 -3.36
C LYS A 440 26.20 20.12 -1.96
N GLY A 441 24.91 20.46 -1.83
CA GLY A 441 24.19 20.39 -0.56
C GLY A 441 24.17 18.98 -0.01
N LEU A 442 23.85 18.02 -0.87
CA LEU A 442 23.82 16.60 -0.54
C LEU A 442 25.21 16.04 -0.23
N VAL A 443 26.24 16.44 -0.99
CA VAL A 443 27.63 16.06 -0.69
C VAL A 443 28.05 16.57 0.70
N LEU A 444 27.72 17.81 1.04
CA LEU A 444 27.98 18.38 2.37
C LEU A 444 27.21 17.65 3.46
N ALA A 445 25.94 17.27 3.21
CA ALA A 445 25.15 16.49 4.16
C ALA A 445 25.79 15.11 4.43
N ALA A 446 26.29 14.43 3.39
CA ALA A 446 26.99 13.15 3.53
C ALA A 446 28.32 13.28 4.30
N ILE A 447 29.11 14.31 4.00
CA ILE A 447 30.36 14.60 4.73
C ILE A 447 30.08 14.93 6.20
N ARG A 448 29.04 15.74 6.47
CA ARG A 448 28.59 16.06 7.83
C ARG A 448 28.16 14.80 8.59
N PHE A 449 27.40 13.89 7.97
CA PHE A 449 27.05 12.62 8.59
C PHE A 449 28.27 11.76 8.94
N PHE A 450 29.24 11.67 8.02
CA PHE A 450 30.48 10.95 8.28
C PHE A 450 31.29 11.59 9.41
N ARG A 451 31.38 12.92 9.41
CA ARG A 451 32.01 13.73 10.47
C ARG A 451 31.35 13.49 11.83
N THR A 452 30.03 13.36 11.89
CA THR A 452 29.27 13.04 13.11
C THR A 452 29.62 11.64 13.63
N CYS A 453 29.68 10.63 12.76
CA CYS A 453 30.06 9.27 13.15
C CYS A 453 31.48 9.20 13.74
N ILE A 454 32.45 9.89 13.11
CA ILE A 454 33.83 9.97 13.63
C ILE A 454 33.86 10.78 14.94
N GLY A 455 33.01 11.80 15.07
CA GLY A 455 32.91 12.65 16.24
C GLY A 455 32.55 11.91 17.53
N LEU A 456 31.87 10.76 17.43
CA LEU A 456 31.60 9.89 18.57
C LEU A 456 32.88 9.27 19.17
N LYS A 457 33.96 9.19 18.39
CA LYS A 457 35.23 8.53 18.76
C LYS A 457 35.05 7.08 19.24
N ASP A 458 34.00 6.41 18.77
CA ASP A 458 33.68 5.03 19.12
C ASP A 458 34.50 4.04 18.28
N GLU A 459 35.13 3.07 18.95
CA GLU A 459 36.05 2.12 18.31
C GLU A 459 35.37 1.16 17.32
N PHE A 460 34.07 0.87 17.47
CA PHE A 460 33.34 0.06 16.49
C PHE A 460 33.17 0.83 15.18
N TYR A 461 32.84 2.12 15.25
CA TYR A 461 32.82 2.97 14.07
C TYR A 461 34.21 3.10 13.46
N ASN A 462 35.24 3.35 14.26
CA ASN A 462 36.61 3.49 13.75
C ASN A 462 37.06 2.22 13.00
N ARG A 463 36.87 1.04 13.61
CA ARG A 463 37.21 -0.25 12.99
C ARG A 463 36.42 -0.49 11.70
N TYR A 464 35.13 -0.15 11.70
CA TYR A 464 34.28 -0.26 10.52
C TYR A 464 34.75 0.65 9.38
N ILE A 465 35.08 1.90 9.69
CA ILE A 465 35.57 2.92 8.74
C ILE A 465 36.85 2.44 8.06
N VAL A 466 37.79 1.89 8.85
CA VAL A 466 39.04 1.32 8.34
C VAL A 466 38.77 0.10 7.47
N LYS A 467 37.99 -0.86 7.98
CA LYS A 467 37.68 -2.13 7.28
C LYS A 467 37.04 -1.90 5.91
N ASN A 468 36.11 -0.95 5.82
CA ASN A 468 35.35 -0.69 4.60
C ASN A 468 35.92 0.45 3.74
N ARG A 469 37.09 0.99 4.10
CA ARG A 469 37.75 2.12 3.39
C ARG A 469 36.80 3.31 3.17
N CYS A 470 36.05 3.69 4.21
CA CYS A 470 35.03 4.74 4.11
C CYS A 470 35.59 6.12 3.72
N PHE A 471 36.90 6.37 3.87
CA PHE A 471 37.53 7.60 3.39
C PHE A 471 37.69 7.66 1.86
N GLU A 472 37.62 6.55 1.13
CA GLU A 472 37.89 6.51 -0.31
C GLU A 472 37.00 7.47 -1.11
N PRO A 473 35.65 7.48 -0.95
CA PRO A 473 34.80 8.41 -1.69
C PRO A 473 35.10 9.88 -1.36
N VAL A 474 35.48 10.17 -0.11
CA VAL A 474 35.78 11.52 0.37
C VAL A 474 37.12 12.02 -0.16
N VAL A 475 38.16 11.18 -0.11
CA VAL A 475 39.48 11.50 -0.65
C VAL A 475 39.42 11.61 -2.17
N ALA A 476 38.68 10.73 -2.86
CA ALA A 476 38.47 10.86 -4.29
C ALA A 476 37.81 12.20 -4.65
N GLN A 477 36.82 12.65 -3.87
CA GLN A 477 36.17 13.94 -4.09
C GLN A 477 37.11 15.13 -3.85
N LEU A 478 37.99 15.04 -2.84
CA LEU A 478 39.05 16.02 -2.60
C LEU A 478 39.99 16.12 -3.81
N LEU A 479 40.43 14.96 -4.34
CA LEU A 479 41.35 14.88 -5.47
C LEU A 479 40.72 15.37 -6.78
N ALA A 480 39.43 15.11 -7.00
CA ALA A 480 38.73 15.57 -8.20
C ALA A 480 38.55 17.10 -8.24
N ASN A 481 38.60 17.79 -7.09
CA ASN A 481 38.29 19.22 -6.98
C ASN A 481 39.49 20.10 -6.59
N LEU A 482 40.73 19.59 -6.67
CA LEU A 482 41.95 20.29 -6.24
C LEU A 482 42.20 21.66 -6.88
N GLY A 483 41.59 21.94 -8.04
CA GLY A 483 41.71 23.23 -8.74
C GLY A 483 40.64 24.26 -8.39
N ARG A 484 39.66 23.94 -7.54
CA ARG A 484 38.50 24.80 -7.24
C ARG A 484 38.27 24.91 -5.74
N ASP A 485 38.41 26.13 -5.19
CA ASP A 485 37.98 26.40 -3.83
C ASP A 485 36.44 26.40 -3.78
N ASN A 486 35.88 25.47 -3.01
CA ASN A 486 34.45 25.40 -2.80
C ASN A 486 34.15 24.84 -1.40
N LEU A 487 32.89 24.99 -0.97
CA LEU A 487 32.44 24.61 0.36
C LEU A 487 32.68 23.12 0.67
N VAL A 488 32.54 22.24 -0.33
CA VAL A 488 32.80 20.79 -0.20
C VAL A 488 34.26 20.53 0.13
N HIS A 489 35.18 21.15 -0.59
CA HIS A 489 36.62 21.00 -0.35
C HIS A 489 37.00 21.46 1.06
N SER A 490 36.47 22.63 1.47
CA SER A 490 36.68 23.15 2.83
C SER A 490 36.14 22.21 3.91
N ALA A 491 34.96 21.60 3.71
CA ALA A 491 34.39 20.62 4.63
C ALA A 491 35.24 19.34 4.72
N ILE A 492 35.81 18.86 3.61
CA ILE A 492 36.69 17.68 3.64
C ILE A 492 37.99 18.00 4.39
N LEU A 493 38.57 19.18 4.18
CA LEU A 493 39.76 19.58 4.92
C LEU A 493 39.49 19.73 6.42
N GLU A 494 38.35 20.29 6.82
CA GLU A 494 37.92 20.34 8.22
C GLU A 494 37.78 18.92 8.80
N LEU A 495 37.17 17.98 8.07
CA LEU A 495 37.05 16.59 8.50
C LEU A 495 38.41 15.93 8.76
N LEU A 496 39.36 16.08 7.82
CA LEU A 496 40.71 15.53 7.98
C LEU A 496 41.45 16.19 9.13
N GLU A 497 41.31 17.51 9.28
CA GLU A 497 41.90 18.27 10.39
C GLU A 497 41.28 17.87 11.73
N PHE A 498 39.98 17.59 11.79
CA PHE A 498 39.32 17.07 12.98
C PHE A 498 39.89 15.71 13.39
N VAL A 499 40.00 14.76 12.46
CA VAL A 499 40.58 13.42 12.73
C VAL A 499 41.99 13.56 13.34
N ARG A 500 42.79 14.49 12.80
CA ARG A 500 44.13 14.79 13.30
C ARG A 500 44.10 15.47 14.67
N ARG A 501 43.30 16.53 14.83
CA ARG A 501 43.23 17.36 16.05
C ARG A 501 42.72 16.58 17.23
N GLU A 502 41.70 15.76 17.03
CA GLU A 502 41.15 14.88 18.05
C GLU A 502 41.95 13.59 18.25
N ASN A 503 43.01 13.39 17.45
CA ASN A 503 43.94 12.27 17.53
C ASN A 503 43.26 10.90 17.51
N VAL A 504 42.36 10.66 16.56
CA VAL A 504 41.71 9.34 16.39
C VAL A 504 42.71 8.37 15.75
N ARG A 505 43.60 7.80 16.57
CA ARG A 505 44.84 7.12 16.16
C ARG A 505 44.64 6.08 15.04
N SER A 506 43.64 5.22 15.16
CA SER A 506 43.33 4.18 14.17
C SER A 506 42.95 4.76 12.80
N LEU A 507 42.23 5.88 12.79
CA LEU A 507 41.85 6.59 11.57
C LEU A 507 43.01 7.42 11.00
N VAL A 508 43.83 8.04 11.86
CA VAL A 508 45.06 8.74 11.44
C VAL A 508 46.01 7.76 10.75
N ALA A 509 46.26 6.60 11.37
CA ALA A 509 47.09 5.55 10.78
C ALA A 509 46.52 5.07 9.44
N HIS A 510 45.23 4.75 9.39
CA HIS A 510 44.57 4.33 8.15
C HIS A 510 44.69 5.38 7.03
N LEU A 511 44.46 6.65 7.34
CA LEU A 511 44.58 7.73 6.36
C LEU A 511 46.01 7.89 5.84
N ALA A 512 47.00 7.82 6.73
CA ALA A 512 48.41 7.92 6.37
C ALA A 512 48.88 6.71 5.54
N ASP A 513 48.45 5.49 5.91
CA ASP A 513 48.86 4.26 5.23
C ASP A 513 48.17 4.07 3.89
N ALA A 514 46.85 4.28 3.82
CA ALA A 514 46.08 4.00 2.62
C ALA A 514 46.11 5.15 1.58
N TYR A 515 46.25 6.40 2.03
CA TYR A 515 46.14 7.59 1.15
C TYR A 515 47.37 8.50 1.22
N GLY A 516 48.38 8.17 2.02
CA GLY A 516 49.56 9.00 2.22
C GLY A 516 50.28 9.37 0.93
N GLU A 517 50.48 8.41 0.02
CA GLU A 517 51.10 8.70 -1.29
C GLU A 517 50.25 9.65 -2.13
N ARG A 518 48.93 9.45 -2.17
CA ARG A 518 48.01 10.36 -2.87
C ARG A 518 48.04 11.77 -2.29
N PHE A 519 48.25 11.92 -0.99
CA PHE A 519 48.45 13.23 -0.36
C PHE A 519 49.85 13.82 -0.62
N ARG A 520 50.89 12.99 -0.78
CA ARG A 520 52.25 13.46 -1.13
C ARG A 520 52.33 13.94 -2.57
N THR A 521 51.63 13.32 -3.52
CA THR A 521 51.55 13.83 -4.91
C THR A 521 50.99 15.25 -4.98
N LEU A 522 50.13 15.65 -4.04
CA LEU A 522 49.62 17.04 -3.91
C LEU A 522 50.66 18.04 -3.42
N LYS A 523 51.76 17.57 -2.81
CA LYS A 523 52.90 18.41 -2.41
C LYS A 523 53.72 18.87 -3.62
N HIS A 524 53.71 18.13 -4.74
CA HIS A 524 54.63 18.31 -5.87
C HIS A 524 54.04 18.98 -7.12
N VAL A 525 52.73 19.25 -7.19
CA VAL A 525 52.13 19.95 -8.35
C VAL A 525 52.55 21.43 -8.34
N GLU A 526 53.60 21.82 -9.06
CA GLU A 526 53.93 23.24 -9.23
C GLU A 526 52.73 24.04 -9.77
N PRO A 527 52.57 25.32 -9.38
CA PRO A 527 51.56 26.18 -9.96
C PRO A 527 51.95 26.49 -11.40
N ASP A 528 51.66 25.59 -12.34
CA ASP A 528 51.77 25.92 -13.75
C ASP A 528 50.82 27.09 -14.04
N ASN A 529 51.42 28.26 -14.31
CA ASN A 529 50.84 29.51 -14.80
C ASN A 529 50.12 30.48 -13.85
N THR A 530 50.57 30.69 -12.61
CA THR A 530 50.10 31.84 -11.79
C THR A 530 50.96 33.11 -11.88
N GLN A 531 51.89 33.23 -12.84
CA GLN A 531 52.65 34.48 -13.03
C GLN A 531 51.86 35.61 -13.74
N THR A 532 50.63 35.38 -14.22
CA THR A 532 49.88 36.39 -14.99
C THR A 532 48.64 37.00 -14.32
N LEU A 533 48.31 36.69 -13.07
CA LEU A 533 47.09 37.22 -12.41
C LEU A 533 47.34 38.13 -11.19
N CYS A 534 48.58 38.53 -10.93
CA CYS A 534 48.89 39.63 -9.99
C CYS A 534 48.73 40.99 -10.69
N LYS A 535 47.50 41.39 -11.01
CA LYS A 535 47.14 42.81 -11.15
C LYS A 535 45.92 43.11 -10.28
N PRO A 536 46.00 44.01 -9.29
CA PRO A 536 44.84 44.43 -8.53
C PRO A 536 43.89 45.20 -9.45
N ARG A 537 42.66 44.71 -9.62
CA ARG A 537 41.59 45.49 -10.26
C ARG A 537 41.12 46.51 -9.22
N ALA A 538 41.29 47.79 -9.51
CA ALA A 538 40.84 48.89 -8.64
C ALA A 538 39.33 48.74 -8.33
N ALA A 539 38.97 48.81 -7.05
CA ALA A 539 37.59 48.79 -6.60
C ALA A 539 36.94 50.17 -6.81
N PRO A 540 35.66 50.26 -7.21
CA PRO A 540 34.92 51.51 -7.12
C PRO A 540 34.46 51.72 -5.67
N THR A 541 34.66 52.94 -5.20
CA THR A 541 34.23 53.48 -3.90
C THR A 541 32.71 53.53 -3.76
N VAL A 542 32.14 52.84 -2.75
CA VAL A 542 30.94 53.31 -2.03
C VAL A 542 31.03 52.88 -0.56
N ASN A 543 30.89 53.85 0.33
CA ASN A 543 30.82 53.73 1.80
C ASN A 543 29.42 53.30 2.25
N VAL A 544 29.29 52.19 3.00
CA VAL A 544 28.37 52.05 4.15
C VAL A 544 28.94 51.06 5.19
N VAL A 545 29.33 51.64 6.33
CA VAL A 545 29.38 51.17 7.74
C VAL A 545 29.39 49.66 8.11
N SER A 546 30.53 49.28 8.71
CA SER A 546 30.79 48.38 9.86
C SER A 546 30.71 46.84 9.78
N HIS A 547 31.83 46.26 10.24
CA HIS A 547 32.06 44.92 10.78
C HIS A 547 31.86 43.70 9.88
N TYR A 548 32.86 43.40 9.04
CA TYR A 548 33.51 42.07 8.93
C TYR A 548 34.74 42.21 8.01
N ARG A 549 35.90 42.61 8.55
CA ARG A 549 37.18 42.49 7.82
C ARG A 549 37.68 41.05 7.94
N SER A 550 37.30 40.20 7.00
CA SER A 550 37.83 38.83 6.86
C SER A 550 39.05 38.83 5.92
N PRO A 551 40.26 38.41 6.34
CA PRO A 551 41.48 38.53 5.52
C PRO A 551 41.69 37.44 4.44
N TRP A 552 40.64 36.76 3.97
CA TRP A 552 40.80 35.53 3.18
C TRP A 552 40.16 35.63 1.79
N LEU A 553 40.74 36.44 0.91
CA LEU A 553 40.36 36.52 -0.50
C LEU A 553 41.62 36.41 -1.36
N HIS A 554 41.92 35.21 -1.88
CA HIS A 554 42.54 34.96 -3.20
C HIS A 554 42.86 33.47 -3.38
N GLN A 555 42.71 32.97 -4.60
CA GLN A 555 42.91 31.57 -5.04
C GLN A 555 44.30 30.99 -4.70
N SER A 556 45.31 31.85 -4.50
CA SER A 556 46.65 31.46 -4.00
C SER A 556 46.65 30.99 -2.54
N CYS A 557 45.73 31.49 -1.70
CA CYS A 557 45.59 31.04 -0.30
C CYS A 557 45.03 29.62 -0.19
N PHE A 558 44.26 29.17 -1.18
CA PHE A 558 43.59 27.87 -1.17
C PHE A 558 44.56 26.70 -1.32
N VAL A 559 45.44 26.75 -2.33
CA VAL A 559 46.46 25.72 -2.56
C VAL A 559 47.42 25.65 -1.38
N VAL A 560 47.81 26.81 -0.83
CA VAL A 560 48.65 26.91 0.37
C VAL A 560 47.95 26.31 1.59
N ARG A 561 46.66 26.60 1.82
CA ARG A 561 45.85 26.03 2.92
C ARG A 561 45.72 24.51 2.80
N THR A 562 45.38 24.01 1.62
CA THR A 562 45.26 22.57 1.34
C THR A 562 46.59 21.86 1.61
N ARG A 563 47.70 22.42 1.13
CA ARG A 563 49.05 21.89 1.39
C ARG A 563 49.43 21.95 2.86
N ALA A 564 49.13 23.03 3.55
CA ALA A 564 49.42 23.17 4.98
C ALA A 564 48.64 22.16 5.81
N ALA A 565 47.34 21.98 5.55
CA ALA A 565 46.49 21.00 6.22
C ALA A 565 46.99 19.56 5.99
N LEU A 566 47.25 19.18 4.74
CA LEU A 566 47.76 17.85 4.41
C LEU A 566 49.18 17.60 4.92
N ARG A 567 50.04 18.63 4.96
CA ARG A 567 51.38 18.53 5.55
C ARG A 567 51.31 18.31 7.06
N ARG A 568 50.46 19.06 7.77
CA ARG A 568 50.20 18.84 9.21
C ARG A 568 49.66 17.43 9.46
N PHE A 569 48.76 16.95 8.60
CA PHE A 569 48.18 15.62 8.69
C PHE A 569 49.24 14.51 8.55
N LEU A 570 50.04 14.56 7.47
CA LEU A 570 51.08 13.54 7.22
C LEU A 570 52.18 13.53 8.30
N ASN A 571 52.44 14.67 8.93
CA ASN A 571 53.42 14.77 10.01
C ASN A 571 52.88 14.26 11.37
N ALA A 572 51.56 14.07 11.51
CA ALA A 572 50.95 13.60 12.76
C ALA A 572 51.26 12.13 13.10
N ARG A 573 51.91 11.38 12.20
CA ARG A 573 52.35 9.98 12.44
C ARG A 573 53.56 9.88 13.38
N ASN A 574 54.29 10.98 13.60
CA ASN A 574 55.38 11.05 14.56
C ASN A 574 55.01 12.00 15.72
N PRO A 575 54.30 11.51 16.75
CA PRO A 575 54.40 12.15 18.04
C PRO A 575 55.82 11.90 18.58
N LEU A 576 56.48 12.95 19.05
CA LEU A 576 57.57 12.82 20.01
C LEU A 576 57.10 12.03 21.24
#